data_AF-A0A069EZJ2-F1
#
_entry.id   AF-A0A069EZJ2-F1
#
_cell.length_a   1.000
_cell.length_b   1.000
_cell.length_c   1.000
_cell.angle_alpha   90.00
_cell.angle_beta   90.00
_cell.angle_gamma   90.00
#
_symmetry.space_group_name_H-M   'P 1'
#
loop_
_entity.id
_entity.type
_entity.pdbx_description
1 polymer ?
#
loop_
_entity_poly.entity_id
_entity_poly.type
_entity_poly.pdbx_seq_one_letter_code
_entity_poly.pdbx_strand_id
1 'polypeptide(L)'
;MKTIGFIGLGVMGQAMVRNLMKAGFHVQAHTRTKEKAIALLETGVTWCDTVADVCAGADAVITIVGYPSDVEEVYFGEGMILQSAEPGTLVIDMTTSSPILAERIAEAAIDRSLLPLDAPVTGGDVGAKNGTLSILVGGGEFAFTKARPLFEAMGQAIERMGYAGSGQYAKLANQIAIAGIMMGNVEMLAFAKKAGLDAEQLRQTIRGGAAGSWTLENLVPRMIQEDYSPGFFIKHFIKDMGLALASAEQLNVKLPSLELASKLYTILQENGYGDNGTQALIEYYLHQDV
;
A
#
# COMPACT_ATOMS: atom_id res chain seq x y z
N MET A 1 1.63 -23.76 -8.61
CA MET A 1 0.58 -22.72 -8.66
C MET A 1 0.43 -22.28 -10.10
N LYS A 2 -0.80 -22.18 -10.58
CA LYS A 2 -1.15 -21.83 -11.95
C LYS A 2 -2.31 -20.83 -12.01
N THR A 3 -3.30 -20.95 -11.11
CA THR A 3 -4.48 -20.08 -11.07
C THR A 3 -4.44 -19.17 -9.84
N ILE A 4 -4.57 -17.86 -10.06
CA ILE A 4 -4.53 -16.84 -9.01
C ILE A 4 -5.85 -16.07 -9.03
N GLY A 5 -6.56 -16.11 -7.91
CA GLY A 5 -7.65 -15.20 -7.63
C GLY A 5 -7.12 -13.83 -7.22
N PHE A 6 -7.69 -12.75 -7.75
CA PHE A 6 -7.27 -11.39 -7.44
C PHE A 6 -8.47 -10.48 -7.18
N ILE A 7 -8.53 -9.90 -5.98
CA ILE A 7 -9.65 -9.04 -5.56
C ILE A 7 -9.16 -7.63 -5.30
N GLY A 8 -9.70 -6.67 -6.06
CA GLY A 8 -9.34 -5.26 -5.99
C GLY A 8 -8.54 -4.80 -7.20
N LEU A 9 -9.22 -4.17 -8.17
CA LEU A 9 -8.60 -3.70 -9.43
C LEU A 9 -8.47 -2.17 -9.47
N GLY A 10 -7.98 -1.61 -8.36
CA GLY A 10 -7.56 -0.21 -8.30
C GLY A 10 -6.25 0.04 -9.05
N VAL A 11 -5.65 1.22 -8.85
CA VAL A 11 -4.39 1.63 -9.51
C VAL A 11 -3.28 0.59 -9.32
N MET A 12 -3.09 0.10 -8.09
CA MET A 12 -2.09 -0.93 -7.78
C MET A 12 -2.47 -2.29 -8.37
N GLY A 13 -3.71 -2.75 -8.12
CA GLY A 13 -4.16 -4.09 -8.49
C GLY A 13 -4.10 -4.37 -9.99
N GLN A 14 -4.48 -3.40 -10.83
CA GLN A 14 -4.40 -3.58 -12.29
C GLN A 14 -2.97 -3.82 -12.76
N ALA A 15 -1.99 -3.09 -12.22
CA ALA A 15 -0.60 -3.25 -12.59
C ALA A 15 -0.02 -4.59 -12.09
N MET A 16 -0.35 -4.95 -10.86
CA MET A 16 0.05 -6.23 -10.25
C MET A 16 -0.49 -7.44 -11.02
N VAL A 17 -1.77 -7.40 -11.43
CA VAL A 17 -2.35 -8.48 -12.26
C VAL A 17 -1.64 -8.61 -13.59
N ARG A 18 -1.34 -7.50 -14.29
CA ARG A 18 -0.59 -7.56 -15.56
C ARG A 18 0.78 -8.24 -15.39
N ASN A 19 1.45 -7.98 -14.27
CA ASN A 19 2.73 -8.64 -13.98
C ASN A 19 2.58 -10.13 -13.68
N LEU A 20 1.56 -10.53 -12.92
CA LEU A 20 1.25 -11.95 -12.69
C LEU A 20 0.97 -12.68 -14.02
N MET A 21 0.18 -12.06 -14.90
CA MET A 21 -0.09 -12.62 -16.23
C MET A 21 1.17 -12.73 -17.09
N LYS A 22 2.03 -11.70 -17.08
CA LYS A 22 3.31 -11.72 -17.80
C LYS A 22 4.24 -12.82 -17.29
N ALA A 23 4.17 -13.16 -16.01
CA ALA A 23 4.89 -14.29 -15.42
C ALA A 23 4.26 -15.67 -15.74
N GLY A 24 3.14 -15.70 -16.48
CA GLY A 24 2.50 -16.93 -16.96
C GLY A 24 1.39 -17.47 -16.06
N PHE A 25 0.98 -16.74 -15.03
CA PHE A 25 -0.16 -17.13 -14.19
C PHE A 25 -1.50 -16.85 -14.89
N HIS A 26 -2.46 -17.76 -14.72
CA HIS A 26 -3.85 -17.49 -15.05
C HIS A 26 -4.48 -16.69 -13.92
N VAL A 27 -5.09 -15.54 -14.23
CA VAL A 27 -5.69 -14.68 -13.21
C VAL A 27 -7.21 -14.63 -13.38
N GLN A 28 -7.90 -14.98 -12.30
CA GLN A 28 -9.33 -14.74 -12.09
C GLN A 28 -9.48 -13.48 -11.23
N ALA A 29 -10.31 -12.53 -11.64
CA ALA A 29 -10.38 -11.25 -10.95
C ALA A 29 -11.80 -10.78 -10.67
N HIS A 30 -11.95 -10.14 -9.51
CA HIS A 30 -13.17 -9.47 -9.09
C HIS A 30 -12.84 -8.09 -8.51
N THR A 31 -13.75 -7.14 -8.71
CA THR A 31 -13.73 -5.86 -8.00
C THR A 31 -15.14 -5.32 -7.89
N ARG A 32 -15.42 -4.58 -6.80
CA ARG A 32 -16.73 -3.98 -6.53
C ARG A 32 -17.24 -3.07 -7.66
N THR A 33 -16.35 -2.37 -8.36
CA THR A 33 -16.70 -1.45 -9.46
C THR A 33 -16.21 -2.03 -10.79
N LYS A 34 -17.09 -2.76 -11.50
CA LYS A 34 -16.75 -3.52 -12.71
C LYS A 34 -16.10 -2.68 -13.80
N GLU A 35 -16.44 -1.39 -13.89
CA GLU A 35 -15.87 -0.45 -14.86
C GLU A 35 -14.34 -0.34 -14.74
N LYS A 36 -13.79 -0.52 -13.53
CA LYS A 36 -12.34 -0.52 -13.28
C LYS A 36 -11.64 -1.75 -13.85
N ALA A 37 -12.37 -2.82 -14.15
CA ALA A 37 -11.83 -4.05 -14.69
C ALA A 37 -11.73 -4.04 -16.22
N ILE A 38 -12.48 -3.18 -16.92
CA ILE A 38 -12.68 -3.23 -18.39
C ILE A 38 -11.34 -3.28 -19.13
N ALA A 39 -10.42 -2.36 -18.83
CA ALA A 39 -9.11 -2.28 -19.48
C ALA A 39 -8.16 -3.45 -19.17
N LEU A 40 -8.54 -4.34 -18.24
CA LEU A 40 -7.79 -5.53 -17.85
C LEU A 40 -8.41 -6.80 -18.44
N LEU A 41 -9.72 -6.81 -18.73
CA LEU A 41 -10.37 -7.95 -19.38
C LEU A 41 -9.82 -8.20 -20.79
N GLU A 42 -9.46 -7.12 -21.50
CA GLU A 42 -8.84 -7.20 -22.82
C GLU A 42 -7.47 -7.88 -22.81
N THR A 43 -6.82 -8.03 -21.65
CA THR A 43 -5.52 -8.73 -21.55
C THR A 43 -5.64 -10.22 -21.30
N GLY A 44 -6.86 -10.77 -21.21
CA GLY A 44 -7.11 -12.20 -20.98
C GLY A 44 -7.25 -12.58 -19.51
N VAL A 45 -7.49 -11.61 -18.61
CA VAL A 45 -7.94 -11.90 -17.24
C VAL A 45 -9.35 -12.49 -17.29
N THR A 46 -9.59 -13.55 -16.51
CA THR A 46 -10.92 -14.12 -16.34
C THR A 46 -11.71 -13.25 -15.36
N TRP A 47 -12.80 -12.66 -15.83
CA TRP A 47 -13.74 -11.94 -14.95
C TRP A 47 -14.55 -12.92 -14.11
N CYS A 48 -14.72 -12.59 -12.82
CA CYS A 48 -15.58 -13.31 -11.88
C CYS A 48 -16.62 -12.35 -11.27
N ASP A 49 -17.90 -12.73 -11.30
CA ASP A 49 -18.99 -11.89 -10.79
C ASP A 49 -19.05 -11.89 -9.25
N THR A 50 -18.50 -12.92 -8.59
CA THR A 50 -18.45 -13.02 -7.12
C THR A 50 -17.06 -13.37 -6.58
N VAL A 51 -16.84 -13.16 -5.29
CA VAL A 51 -15.63 -13.61 -4.58
C VAL A 51 -15.50 -15.13 -4.59
N ALA A 52 -16.62 -15.87 -4.47
CA ALA A 52 -16.62 -17.33 -4.55
C ALA A 52 -16.09 -17.82 -5.91
N ASP A 53 -16.50 -17.17 -7.01
CA ASP A 53 -16.00 -17.48 -8.36
C ASP A 53 -14.51 -17.19 -8.52
N VAL A 54 -13.96 -16.20 -7.79
CA VAL A 54 -12.51 -15.93 -7.74
C VAL A 54 -11.76 -17.00 -6.95
N CYS A 55 -12.36 -17.56 -5.91
CA CYS A 55 -11.75 -18.59 -5.08
C CYS A 55 -11.76 -19.98 -5.73
N ALA A 56 -12.73 -20.25 -6.61
CA ALA A 56 -12.93 -21.57 -7.21
C ALA A 56 -11.71 -22.06 -8.01
N GLY A 57 -11.05 -23.10 -7.51
CA GLY A 57 -9.86 -23.69 -8.12
C GLY A 57 -8.60 -22.81 -8.09
N ALA A 58 -8.57 -21.75 -7.28
CA ALA A 58 -7.43 -20.87 -7.14
C ALA A 58 -6.35 -21.49 -6.23
N ASP A 59 -5.08 -21.46 -6.66
CA ASP A 59 -3.94 -21.84 -5.82
C ASP A 59 -3.62 -20.77 -4.76
N ALA A 60 -3.93 -19.52 -5.08
CA ALA A 60 -3.78 -18.35 -4.23
C ALA A 60 -4.86 -17.32 -4.52
N VAL A 61 -5.32 -16.62 -3.48
CA VAL A 61 -6.22 -15.46 -3.57
C VAL A 61 -5.49 -14.27 -2.99
N ILE A 62 -5.33 -13.22 -3.80
CA ILE A 62 -4.63 -11.98 -3.44
C ILE A 62 -5.65 -10.86 -3.31
N THR A 63 -5.59 -10.08 -2.22
CA THR A 63 -6.41 -8.87 -2.05
C THR A 63 -5.54 -7.62 -2.06
N ILE A 64 -6.01 -6.56 -2.73
CA ILE A 64 -5.47 -5.21 -2.58
C ILE A 64 -6.59 -4.17 -2.70
N VAL A 65 -7.20 -3.86 -1.57
CA VAL A 65 -8.43 -3.05 -1.47
C VAL A 65 -8.19 -1.71 -0.78
N GLY A 66 -9.23 -0.92 -0.54
CA GLY A 66 -9.11 0.48 -0.11
C GLY A 66 -8.75 0.64 1.37
N TYR A 67 -9.57 0.04 2.23
CA TYR A 67 -9.54 0.25 3.68
C TYR A 67 -9.55 -1.08 4.46
N PRO A 68 -9.10 -1.08 5.74
CA PRO A 68 -9.20 -2.24 6.61
C PRO A 68 -10.60 -2.86 6.68
N SER A 69 -11.66 -2.03 6.62
CA SER A 69 -13.04 -2.52 6.59
C SER A 69 -13.37 -3.30 5.32
N ASP A 70 -12.83 -2.88 4.15
CA ASP A 70 -12.99 -3.64 2.91
C ASP A 70 -12.24 -5.00 3.01
N VAL A 71 -11.09 -5.03 3.70
CA VAL A 71 -10.35 -6.28 3.98
C VAL A 71 -11.16 -7.19 4.89
N GLU A 72 -11.72 -6.66 5.98
CA GLU A 72 -12.54 -7.44 6.91
C GLU A 72 -13.78 -8.02 6.21
N GLU A 73 -14.46 -7.22 5.39
CA GLU A 73 -15.62 -7.66 4.58
C GLU A 73 -15.24 -8.81 3.65
N VAL A 74 -14.18 -8.65 2.84
CA VAL A 74 -13.80 -9.64 1.82
C VAL A 74 -13.19 -10.93 2.41
N TYR A 75 -12.75 -10.91 3.66
CA TYR A 75 -12.29 -12.13 4.34
C TYR A 75 -13.40 -12.82 5.13
N PHE A 76 -14.15 -12.08 5.95
CA PHE A 76 -15.08 -12.65 6.93
C PHE A 76 -16.55 -12.67 6.49
N GLY A 77 -16.93 -11.91 5.46
CA GLY A 77 -18.32 -11.86 5.00
C GLY A 77 -18.86 -13.24 4.54
N GLU A 78 -20.18 -13.36 4.48
CA GLU A 78 -20.83 -14.57 3.98
C GLU A 78 -20.47 -14.83 2.51
N GLY A 79 -20.05 -16.06 2.19
CA GLY A 79 -19.58 -16.43 0.85
C GLY A 79 -18.25 -15.78 0.43
N MET A 80 -17.53 -15.14 1.35
CA MET A 80 -16.27 -14.47 1.08
C MET A 80 -15.06 -15.42 1.23
N ILE A 81 -13.82 -14.90 1.18
CA ILE A 81 -12.61 -15.70 0.97
C ILE A 81 -12.51 -16.87 1.95
N LEU A 82 -12.71 -16.65 3.25
CA LEU A 82 -12.58 -17.71 4.25
C LEU A 82 -13.62 -18.82 4.09
N GLN A 83 -14.79 -18.53 3.51
CA GLN A 83 -15.85 -19.53 3.29
C GLN A 83 -15.74 -20.24 1.94
N SER A 84 -15.05 -19.62 0.97
CA SER A 84 -15.05 -20.05 -0.42
C SER A 84 -13.72 -20.65 -0.90
N ALA A 85 -12.59 -20.31 -0.28
CA ALA A 85 -11.30 -20.87 -0.65
C ALA A 85 -11.15 -22.33 -0.24
N GLU A 86 -10.57 -23.15 -1.11
CA GLU A 86 -10.32 -24.57 -0.85
C GLU A 86 -9.11 -24.75 0.10
N PRO A 87 -9.08 -25.83 0.92
CA PRO A 87 -7.93 -26.15 1.77
C PRO A 87 -6.59 -26.14 1.00
N GLY A 88 -5.56 -25.55 1.61
CA GLY A 88 -4.22 -25.43 1.03
C GLY A 88 -4.02 -24.20 0.13
N THR A 89 -5.08 -23.42 -0.14
CA THR A 89 -5.02 -22.15 -0.87
C THR A 89 -4.23 -21.10 -0.06
N LEU A 90 -3.37 -20.35 -0.74
CA LEU A 90 -2.75 -19.15 -0.16
C LEU A 90 -3.77 -18.01 -0.12
N VAL A 91 -3.93 -17.35 1.02
CA VAL A 91 -4.78 -16.16 1.13
C VAL A 91 -3.92 -14.97 1.54
N ILE A 92 -3.66 -14.07 0.61
CA ILE A 92 -2.59 -13.07 0.70
C ILE A 92 -3.20 -11.66 0.67
N ASP A 93 -3.18 -10.95 1.79
CA ASP A 93 -3.60 -9.55 1.82
C ASP A 93 -2.43 -8.62 1.59
N MET A 94 -2.42 -7.93 0.44
CA MET A 94 -1.41 -6.94 0.09
C MET A 94 -1.88 -5.50 0.35
N THR A 95 -3.05 -5.34 0.98
CA THR A 95 -3.57 -4.05 1.44
C THR A 95 -2.75 -3.53 2.60
N THR A 96 -2.57 -2.21 2.70
CA THR A 96 -2.10 -1.61 3.97
C THR A 96 -3.27 -1.51 4.95
N SER A 97 -3.18 -2.31 6.02
CA SER A 97 -4.26 -2.59 6.97
C SER A 97 -3.74 -2.69 8.42
N SER A 98 -4.62 -3.05 9.36
CA SER A 98 -4.26 -3.22 10.77
C SER A 98 -3.51 -4.54 11.00
N PRO A 99 -2.41 -4.56 11.78
CA PRO A 99 -1.74 -5.79 12.19
C PRO A 99 -2.66 -6.78 12.91
N ILE A 100 -3.55 -6.29 13.78
CA ILE A 100 -4.51 -7.15 14.51
C ILE A 100 -5.50 -7.81 13.55
N LEU A 101 -5.92 -7.09 12.49
CA LEU A 101 -6.81 -7.70 11.49
C LEU A 101 -6.09 -8.81 10.73
N ALA A 102 -4.81 -8.63 10.38
CA ALA A 102 -4.01 -9.68 9.77
C ALA A 102 -3.83 -10.91 10.67
N GLU A 103 -3.61 -10.71 11.97
CA GLU A 103 -3.56 -11.80 12.97
C GLU A 103 -4.89 -12.57 13.03
N ARG A 104 -6.02 -11.86 13.14
CA ARG A 104 -7.37 -12.46 13.14
C ARG A 104 -7.66 -13.25 11.86
N ILE A 105 -7.29 -12.70 10.70
CA ILE A 105 -7.43 -13.38 9.41
C ILE A 105 -6.60 -14.66 9.41
N ALA A 106 -5.36 -14.60 9.92
CA ALA A 106 -4.49 -15.76 9.93
C ALA A 106 -5.03 -16.89 10.81
N GLU A 107 -5.51 -16.58 12.01
CA GLU A 107 -6.15 -17.57 12.90
C GLU A 107 -7.34 -18.25 12.21
N ALA A 108 -8.29 -17.47 11.68
CA ALA A 108 -9.49 -18.01 11.03
C ALA A 108 -9.19 -18.78 9.73
N ALA A 109 -8.13 -18.38 9.00
CA ALA A 109 -7.67 -19.07 7.80
C ALA A 109 -7.03 -20.42 8.13
N ILE A 110 -6.21 -20.48 9.18
CA ILE A 110 -5.52 -21.71 9.63
C ILE A 110 -6.53 -22.76 10.09
N ASP A 111 -7.59 -22.37 10.82
CA ASP A 111 -8.68 -23.26 11.23
C ASP A 111 -9.37 -23.95 10.04
N ARG A 112 -9.27 -23.34 8.86
CA ARG A 112 -9.83 -23.83 7.59
C ARG A 112 -8.79 -24.48 6.68
N SER A 113 -7.59 -24.75 7.21
CA SER A 113 -6.45 -25.31 6.45
C SER A 113 -5.99 -24.43 5.29
N LEU A 114 -6.19 -23.12 5.36
CA LEU A 114 -5.67 -22.15 4.40
C LEU A 114 -4.27 -21.68 4.82
N LEU A 115 -3.57 -21.00 3.91
CA LEU A 115 -2.21 -20.51 4.11
C LEU A 115 -2.18 -18.97 4.09
N PRO A 116 -2.42 -18.30 5.22
CA PRO A 116 -2.54 -16.84 5.27
C PRO A 116 -1.19 -16.13 5.23
N LEU A 117 -1.15 -14.99 4.54
CA LEU A 117 -0.04 -14.03 4.55
C LEU A 117 -0.60 -12.60 4.54
N ASP A 118 -0.09 -11.72 5.40
CA ASP A 118 -0.17 -10.27 5.17
C ASP A 118 1.10 -9.81 4.46
N ALA A 119 0.96 -9.25 3.25
CA ALA A 119 2.07 -8.90 2.38
C ALA A 119 1.93 -7.47 1.81
N PRO A 120 1.74 -6.43 2.65
CA PRO A 120 1.64 -5.05 2.18
C PRO A 120 2.89 -4.61 1.41
N VAL A 121 2.69 -3.66 0.49
CA VAL A 121 3.72 -3.24 -0.47
C VAL A 121 4.13 -1.77 -0.33
N THR A 122 5.35 -1.44 -0.73
CA THR A 122 5.83 -0.07 -0.95
C THR A 122 6.51 0.05 -2.33
N GLY A 123 6.56 1.26 -2.89
CA GLY A 123 7.04 1.52 -4.26
C GLY A 123 6.04 2.23 -5.18
N GLY A 124 4.79 2.42 -4.72
CA GLY A 124 3.76 3.19 -5.43
C GLY A 124 3.32 2.55 -6.76
N ASP A 125 2.56 3.32 -7.54
CA ASP A 125 2.02 2.88 -8.82
C ASP A 125 3.12 2.57 -9.87
N VAL A 126 4.22 3.33 -9.85
CA VAL A 126 5.40 3.10 -10.68
C VAL A 126 6.04 1.75 -10.36
N GLY A 127 6.26 1.45 -9.08
CA GLY A 127 6.80 0.15 -8.66
C GLY A 127 5.87 -0.99 -9.04
N ALA A 128 4.56 -0.80 -8.91
CA ALA A 128 3.57 -1.80 -9.31
C ALA A 128 3.58 -2.05 -10.83
N LYS A 129 3.69 -1.00 -11.66
CA LYS A 129 3.78 -1.14 -13.13
C LYS A 129 5.05 -1.84 -13.56
N ASN A 130 6.16 -1.59 -12.88
CA ASN A 130 7.46 -2.12 -13.25
C ASN A 130 7.79 -3.49 -12.63
N GLY A 131 6.95 -3.99 -11.72
CA GLY A 131 7.23 -5.23 -10.99
C GLY A 131 8.39 -5.09 -10.00
N THR A 132 8.56 -3.90 -9.42
CA THR A 132 9.68 -3.56 -8.53
C THR A 132 9.22 -3.12 -7.15
N LEU A 133 8.03 -3.57 -6.73
CA LEU A 133 7.55 -3.34 -5.37
C LEU A 133 8.49 -3.97 -4.34
N SER A 134 8.60 -3.34 -3.18
CA SER A 134 9.05 -4.02 -1.98
C SER A 134 7.84 -4.65 -1.30
N ILE A 135 7.93 -5.93 -0.96
CA ILE A 135 6.84 -6.73 -0.41
C ILE A 135 7.25 -7.19 0.99
N LEU A 136 6.51 -6.73 2.00
CA LEU A 136 6.83 -6.93 3.42
C LEU A 136 5.90 -8.00 3.98
N VAL A 137 6.40 -9.22 4.20
CA VAL A 137 5.51 -10.38 4.43
C VAL A 137 5.48 -10.81 5.90
N GLY A 138 4.29 -10.83 6.50
CA GLY A 138 3.97 -11.53 7.74
C GLY A 138 3.31 -12.88 7.45
N GLY A 139 3.76 -13.92 8.13
CA GLY A 139 3.14 -15.25 8.10
C GLY A 139 4.12 -16.41 8.22
N GLY A 140 3.63 -17.63 8.03
CA GLY A 140 4.43 -18.85 8.17
C GLY A 140 5.46 -19.05 7.06
N GLU A 141 6.63 -19.59 7.39
CA GLU A 141 7.74 -19.86 6.44
C GLU A 141 7.31 -20.70 5.23
N PHE A 142 6.47 -21.73 5.48
CA PHE A 142 5.95 -22.59 4.42
C PHE A 142 5.07 -21.82 3.43
N ALA A 143 4.15 -20.99 3.94
CA ALA A 143 3.28 -20.16 3.10
C ALA A 143 4.11 -19.12 2.32
N PHE A 144 5.07 -18.47 2.96
CA PHE A 144 5.99 -17.52 2.33
C PHE A 144 6.79 -18.16 1.20
N THR A 145 7.40 -19.33 1.44
CA THR A 145 8.16 -20.07 0.42
C THR A 145 7.27 -20.46 -0.75
N LYS A 146 6.04 -20.93 -0.47
CA LYS A 146 5.07 -21.29 -1.52
C LYS A 146 4.65 -20.06 -2.34
N ALA A 147 4.45 -18.91 -1.70
CA ALA A 147 4.01 -17.66 -2.34
C ALA A 147 5.12 -16.93 -3.10
N ARG A 148 6.41 -17.26 -2.88
CA ARG A 148 7.55 -16.53 -3.44
C ARG A 148 7.49 -16.27 -4.95
N PRO A 149 7.09 -17.22 -5.82
CA PRO A 149 6.96 -16.95 -7.26
C PRO A 149 5.92 -15.87 -7.61
N LEU A 150 4.89 -15.69 -6.79
CA LEU A 150 3.89 -14.62 -6.97
C LEU A 150 4.49 -13.27 -6.61
N PHE A 151 5.25 -13.22 -5.51
CA PHE A 151 5.94 -12.02 -5.07
C PHE A 151 7.02 -11.59 -6.08
N GLU A 152 7.82 -12.53 -6.59
CA GLU A 152 8.86 -12.28 -7.60
C GLU A 152 8.29 -11.77 -8.93
N ALA A 153 7.03 -12.07 -9.25
CA ALA A 153 6.37 -11.50 -10.42
C ALA A 153 6.05 -10.01 -10.22
N MET A 154 5.81 -9.55 -8.99
CA MET A 154 5.29 -8.21 -8.70
C MET A 154 6.31 -7.28 -8.01
N GLY A 155 7.41 -7.82 -7.50
CA GLY A 155 8.36 -7.10 -6.68
C GLY A 155 9.80 -7.61 -6.79
N GLN A 156 10.71 -6.83 -6.20
CA GLN A 156 12.15 -7.11 -6.23
C GLN A 156 12.76 -7.26 -4.83
N ALA A 157 12.27 -6.48 -3.85
CA ALA A 157 12.70 -6.59 -2.46
C ALA A 157 11.62 -7.30 -1.65
N ILE A 158 11.79 -8.61 -1.44
CA ILE A 158 10.76 -9.48 -0.87
C ILE A 158 11.35 -10.11 0.38
N GLU A 159 10.76 -9.82 1.55
CA GLU A 159 11.31 -10.30 2.81
C GLU A 159 10.21 -10.73 3.79
N ARG A 160 10.48 -11.78 4.56
CA ARG A 160 9.59 -12.23 5.63
C ARG A 160 9.95 -11.54 6.94
N MET A 161 9.03 -10.72 7.42
CA MET A 161 9.20 -9.87 8.60
C MET A 161 8.87 -10.58 9.92
N GLY A 162 8.19 -11.72 9.85
CA GLY A 162 7.76 -12.45 11.04
C GLY A 162 6.52 -13.29 10.76
N TYR A 163 5.75 -13.54 11.81
CA TYR A 163 4.43 -14.20 11.72
C TYR A 163 3.35 -13.20 11.27
N ALA A 164 2.09 -13.64 11.25
CA ALA A 164 0.96 -12.80 10.87
C ALA A 164 0.98 -11.45 11.61
N GLY A 165 0.62 -10.37 10.91
CA GLY A 165 0.67 -8.99 11.39
C GLY A 165 2.03 -8.31 11.24
N SER A 166 3.12 -9.07 11.15
CA SER A 166 4.48 -8.49 11.07
C SER A 166 4.72 -7.74 9.76
N GLY A 167 4.09 -8.14 8.66
CA GLY A 167 4.15 -7.43 7.39
C GLY A 167 3.47 -6.06 7.49
N GLN A 168 2.29 -6.02 8.12
CA GLN A 168 1.59 -4.76 8.43
C GLN A 168 2.41 -3.87 9.37
N TYR A 169 2.98 -4.39 10.45
CA TYR A 169 3.87 -3.59 11.32
C TYR A 169 5.06 -3.01 10.56
N ALA A 170 5.71 -3.81 9.71
CA ALA A 170 6.81 -3.33 8.87
C ALA A 170 6.34 -2.24 7.90
N LYS A 171 5.15 -2.38 7.30
CA LYS A 171 4.57 -1.34 6.45
C LYS A 171 4.28 -0.07 7.22
N LEU A 172 3.68 -0.16 8.41
CA LEU A 172 3.39 1.01 9.24
C LEU A 172 4.68 1.73 9.66
N ALA A 173 5.73 1.00 10.03
CA ALA A 173 7.06 1.58 10.29
C ALA A 173 7.61 2.36 9.08
N ASN A 174 7.44 1.83 7.87
CA ASN A 174 7.79 2.54 6.64
C ASN A 174 6.96 3.83 6.46
N GLN A 175 5.66 3.80 6.73
CA GLN A 175 4.80 4.99 6.62
C GLN A 175 5.16 6.07 7.65
N ILE A 176 5.59 5.68 8.86
CA ILE A 176 6.12 6.60 9.89
C ILE A 176 7.37 7.32 9.36
N ALA A 177 8.31 6.58 8.78
CA ALA A 177 9.53 7.17 8.22
C ALA A 177 9.22 8.13 7.05
N ILE A 178 8.30 7.75 6.15
CA ILE A 178 7.85 8.61 5.05
C ILE A 178 7.25 9.91 5.58
N ALA A 179 6.45 9.86 6.64
CA ALA A 179 5.84 11.05 7.24
C ALA A 179 6.90 12.04 7.73
N GLY A 180 7.90 11.55 8.48
CA GLY A 180 9.01 12.36 8.96
C GLY A 180 9.85 12.96 7.83
N ILE A 181 10.18 12.15 6.81
CA ILE A 181 10.92 12.62 5.64
C ILE A 181 10.13 13.70 4.90
N MET A 182 8.83 13.53 4.70
CA MET A 182 8.01 14.53 4.03
C MET A 182 8.00 15.85 4.80
N MET A 183 7.71 15.80 6.11
CA MET A 183 7.71 16.97 6.99
C MET A 183 9.02 17.76 6.88
N GLY A 184 10.17 17.07 6.97
CA GLY A 184 11.47 17.72 6.83
C GLY A 184 11.69 18.36 5.46
N ASN A 185 11.23 17.72 4.38
CA ASN A 185 11.37 18.26 3.02
C ASN A 185 10.48 19.49 2.76
N VAL A 186 9.22 19.47 3.22
CA VAL A 186 8.31 20.61 3.02
C VAL A 186 8.73 21.81 3.85
N GLU A 187 9.19 21.61 5.09
CA GLU A 187 9.72 22.69 5.94
C GLU A 187 11.00 23.27 5.38
N MET A 188 11.91 22.42 4.89
CA MET A 188 13.13 22.86 4.21
C MET A 188 12.80 23.73 2.99
N LEU A 189 11.83 23.31 2.15
CA LEU A 189 11.44 24.06 0.97
C LEU A 189 10.77 25.41 1.33
N ALA A 190 9.89 25.41 2.32
CA ALA A 190 9.25 26.64 2.81
C ALA A 190 10.27 27.63 3.40
N PHE A 191 11.22 27.13 4.21
CA PHE A 191 12.32 27.92 4.75
C PHE A 191 13.19 28.51 3.63
N ALA A 192 13.60 27.69 2.67
CA ALA A 192 14.42 28.12 1.54
C ALA A 192 13.76 29.26 0.74
N LYS A 193 12.45 29.11 0.44
CA LYS A 193 11.65 30.15 -0.24
C LYS A 193 11.62 31.44 0.57
N LYS A 194 11.39 31.37 1.89
CA LYS A 194 11.36 32.55 2.77
C LYS A 194 12.73 33.22 2.92
N ALA A 195 13.81 32.44 2.89
CA ALA A 195 15.18 32.90 2.94
C ALA A 195 15.69 33.46 1.59
N GLY A 196 14.89 33.39 0.52
CA GLY A 196 15.26 33.87 -0.82
C GLY A 196 16.25 32.95 -1.55
N LEU A 197 16.32 31.68 -1.17
CA LEU A 197 17.16 30.68 -1.85
C LEU A 197 16.45 30.13 -3.09
N ASP A 198 17.24 29.77 -4.11
CA ASP A 198 16.77 28.96 -5.22
C ASP A 198 16.55 27.52 -4.73
N ALA A 199 15.29 27.09 -4.73
CA ALA A 199 14.88 25.78 -4.25
C ALA A 199 15.48 24.61 -5.04
N GLU A 200 15.60 24.74 -6.37
CA GLU A 200 16.15 23.68 -7.21
C GLU A 200 17.67 23.60 -7.04
N GLN A 201 18.36 24.74 -6.97
CA GLN A 201 19.79 24.78 -6.67
C GLN A 201 20.08 24.15 -5.29
N LEU A 202 19.33 24.52 -4.25
CA LEU A 202 19.47 23.94 -2.92
C LEU A 202 19.29 22.42 -2.95
N ARG A 203 18.20 21.95 -3.55
CA ARG A 203 17.87 20.52 -3.68
C ARG A 203 19.01 19.76 -4.37
N GLN A 204 19.52 20.27 -5.49
CA GLN A 204 20.63 19.67 -6.23
C GLN A 204 21.93 19.61 -5.42
N THR A 205 22.20 20.63 -4.62
CA THR A 205 23.40 20.68 -3.76
C THR A 205 23.32 19.68 -2.61
N ILE A 206 22.16 19.52 -1.97
CA ILE A 206 22.05 18.70 -0.74
C ILE A 206 21.69 17.23 -0.99
N ARG A 207 21.21 16.86 -2.19
CA ARG A 207 20.70 15.50 -2.48
C ARG A 207 21.70 14.37 -2.24
N GLY A 208 22.99 14.62 -2.40
CA GLY A 208 24.05 13.63 -2.15
C GLY A 208 24.50 13.53 -0.69
N GLY A 209 24.01 14.42 0.19
CA GLY A 209 24.35 14.46 1.61
C GLY A 209 23.35 13.71 2.50
N ALA A 210 23.44 13.94 3.81
CA ALA A 210 22.59 13.27 4.81
C ALA A 210 21.08 13.58 4.67
N ALA A 211 20.71 14.65 3.96
CA ALA A 211 19.32 14.99 3.63
C ALA A 211 18.78 14.20 2.41
N GLY A 212 19.64 13.46 1.70
CA GLY A 212 19.30 12.64 0.55
C GLY A 212 18.18 11.65 0.86
N SER A 213 17.13 11.67 0.04
CA SER A 213 15.99 10.77 0.17
C SER A 213 15.22 10.66 -1.14
N TRP A 214 14.44 9.60 -1.30
CA TRP A 214 13.56 9.44 -2.46
C TRP A 214 12.59 10.62 -2.61
N THR A 215 12.03 11.13 -1.51
CA THR A 215 11.15 12.31 -1.48
C THR A 215 11.86 13.56 -2.02
N LEU A 216 13.09 13.81 -1.59
CA LEU A 216 13.90 14.94 -2.06
C LEU A 216 14.17 14.86 -3.57
N GLU A 217 14.38 13.65 -4.09
CA GLU A 217 14.67 13.44 -5.51
C GLU A 217 13.43 13.49 -6.40
N ASN A 218 12.29 12.99 -5.92
CA ASN A 218 11.13 12.70 -6.77
C ASN A 218 9.90 13.57 -6.47
N LEU A 219 9.72 14.02 -5.22
CA LEU A 219 8.54 14.80 -4.82
C LEU A 219 8.82 16.29 -4.67
N VAL A 220 10.01 16.67 -4.18
CA VAL A 220 10.38 18.10 -4.07
C VAL A 220 10.37 18.81 -5.44
N PRO A 221 10.87 18.24 -6.56
CA PRO A 221 10.74 18.88 -7.86
C PRO A 221 9.28 19.15 -8.25
N ARG A 222 8.37 18.25 -7.85
CA ARG A 222 6.93 18.38 -8.13
C ARG A 222 6.30 19.46 -7.26
N MET A 223 6.73 19.62 -6.01
CA MET A 223 6.34 20.76 -5.17
C MET A 223 6.78 22.10 -5.78
N ILE A 224 8.01 22.17 -6.30
CA ILE A 224 8.54 23.38 -6.97
C ILE A 224 7.71 23.73 -8.23
N GLN A 225 7.22 22.72 -8.93
CA GLN A 225 6.39 22.86 -10.13
C GLN A 225 4.88 22.95 -9.84
N GLU A 226 4.48 22.93 -8.57
CA GLU A 226 3.06 22.90 -8.14
C GLU A 226 2.27 21.71 -8.74
N ASP A 227 2.95 20.58 -9.01
CA ASP A 227 2.34 19.34 -9.47
C ASP A 227 1.94 18.44 -8.30
N TYR A 228 0.65 18.49 -7.98
CA TYR A 228 0.04 17.71 -6.91
C TYR A 228 -0.69 16.46 -7.40
N SER A 229 -0.41 16.01 -8.63
CA SER A 229 -1.00 14.77 -9.14
C SER A 229 -0.59 13.59 -8.26
N PRO A 230 -1.53 12.70 -7.90
CA PRO A 230 -1.28 11.67 -6.89
C PRO A 230 -0.43 10.52 -7.43
N GLY A 231 0.77 10.33 -6.85
CA GLY A 231 1.44 9.02 -6.84
C GLY A 231 1.02 8.18 -5.62
N PHE A 232 0.67 8.86 -4.52
CA PHE A 232 0.04 8.31 -3.34
C PHE A 232 -0.90 9.36 -2.74
N PHE A 233 -2.17 9.00 -2.56
CA PHE A 233 -3.21 9.94 -2.14
C PHE A 233 -3.09 10.34 -0.67
N ILE A 234 -3.34 11.62 -0.36
CA ILE A 234 -3.39 12.13 1.03
C ILE A 234 -4.37 11.34 1.89
N LYS A 235 -5.60 11.08 1.41
CA LYS A 235 -6.61 10.32 2.18
C LYS A 235 -6.14 8.92 2.58
N HIS A 236 -5.35 8.26 1.73
CA HIS A 236 -4.79 6.95 2.05
C HIS A 236 -3.60 7.06 2.99
N PHE A 237 -2.82 8.14 2.90
CA PHE A 237 -1.75 8.37 3.84
C PHE A 237 -2.26 8.72 5.25
N ILE A 238 -3.33 9.50 5.37
CA ILE A 238 -4.03 9.74 6.64
C ILE A 238 -4.50 8.44 7.26
N LYS A 239 -5.14 7.56 6.46
CA LYS A 239 -5.54 6.22 6.89
C LYS A 239 -4.34 5.42 7.43
N ASP A 240 -3.23 5.39 6.70
CA ASP A 240 -2.01 4.67 7.12
C ASP A 240 -1.40 5.24 8.41
N MET A 241 -1.34 6.56 8.55
CA MET A 241 -0.87 7.21 9.79
C MET A 241 -1.81 6.92 10.97
N GLY A 242 -3.12 6.88 10.75
CA GLY A 242 -4.10 6.49 11.76
C GLY A 242 -3.88 5.06 12.26
N LEU A 243 -3.60 4.12 11.34
CA LEU A 243 -3.25 2.74 11.70
C LEU A 243 -1.96 2.68 12.52
N ALA A 244 -0.93 3.42 12.10
CA ALA A 244 0.34 3.49 12.82
C ALA A 244 0.19 4.09 14.23
N LEU A 245 -0.61 5.16 14.40
CA LEU A 245 -0.90 5.76 15.71
C LEU A 245 -1.67 4.79 16.62
N ALA A 246 -2.67 4.09 16.10
CA ALA A 246 -3.42 3.10 16.87
C ALA A 246 -2.53 1.93 17.33
N SER A 247 -1.63 1.44 16.45
CA SER A 247 -0.63 0.44 16.84
C SER A 247 0.37 0.97 17.86
N ALA A 248 0.78 2.23 17.76
CA ALA A 248 1.71 2.84 18.71
C ALA A 248 1.12 2.96 20.12
N GLU A 249 -0.18 3.27 20.22
CA GLU A 249 -0.91 3.26 21.50
C GLU A 249 -0.87 1.88 22.16
N GLN A 250 -1.12 0.82 21.40
CA GLN A 250 -1.08 -0.57 21.89
C GLN A 250 0.32 -1.00 22.31
N LEU A 251 1.35 -0.54 21.58
CA LEU A 251 2.76 -0.81 21.89
C LEU A 251 3.33 0.11 22.98
N ASN A 252 2.55 1.08 23.46
CA ASN A 252 2.99 2.11 24.41
C ASN A 252 4.23 2.91 23.92
N VAL A 253 4.23 3.29 22.64
CA VAL A 253 5.28 4.11 22.01
C VAL A 253 4.68 5.46 21.60
N LYS A 254 5.39 6.55 21.90
CA LYS A 254 4.98 7.91 21.50
C LYS A 254 5.59 8.29 20.17
N LEU A 255 4.78 8.84 19.26
CA LEU A 255 5.19 9.21 17.90
C LEU A 255 4.85 10.69 17.60
N PRO A 256 5.45 11.67 18.31
CA PRO A 256 5.06 13.07 18.22
C PRO A 256 5.19 13.65 16.80
N SER A 257 6.22 13.25 16.04
CA SER A 257 6.38 13.68 14.64
C SER A 257 5.25 13.16 13.74
N LEU A 258 4.77 11.94 13.99
CA LEU A 258 3.66 11.35 13.25
C LEU A 258 2.33 12.00 13.61
N GLU A 259 2.11 12.28 14.89
CA GLU A 259 0.92 13.00 15.37
C GLU A 259 0.78 14.36 14.69
N LEU A 260 1.88 15.12 14.60
CA LEU A 260 1.90 16.40 13.90
C LEU A 260 1.63 16.22 12.40
N ALA A 261 2.34 15.31 11.73
CA ALA A 261 2.12 15.05 10.30
C ALA A 261 0.65 14.70 10.02
N SER A 262 0.08 13.77 10.80
CA SER A 262 -1.33 13.36 10.69
C SER A 262 -2.29 14.53 10.82
N LYS A 263 -2.06 15.41 11.80
CA LYS A 263 -2.84 16.64 11.98
C LYS A 263 -2.77 17.54 10.75
N LEU A 264 -1.57 17.81 10.22
CA LEU A 264 -1.40 18.71 9.09
C LEU A 264 -2.04 18.16 7.82
N TYR A 265 -1.88 16.86 7.53
CA TYR A 265 -2.56 16.23 6.40
C TYR A 265 -4.09 16.25 6.55
N THR A 266 -4.61 16.10 7.77
CA THR A 266 -6.05 16.21 8.03
C THR A 266 -6.57 17.61 7.68
N ILE A 267 -5.84 18.66 8.08
CA ILE A 267 -6.16 20.05 7.68
C ILE A 267 -6.16 20.20 6.16
N LEU A 268 -5.17 19.65 5.46
CA LEU A 268 -5.16 19.67 3.98
C LEU A 268 -6.39 18.97 3.38
N GLN A 269 -6.75 17.80 3.90
CA GLN A 269 -7.90 17.05 3.42
C GLN A 269 -9.20 17.85 3.61
N GLU A 270 -9.37 18.52 4.75
CA GLU A 270 -10.50 19.41 5.03
C GLU A 270 -10.56 20.60 4.06
N ASN A 271 -9.40 21.05 3.58
CA ASN A 271 -9.26 22.08 2.54
C ASN A 271 -9.33 21.56 1.10
N GLY A 272 -9.78 20.31 0.88
CA GLY A 272 -10.03 19.77 -0.45
C GLY A 272 -8.86 19.05 -1.11
N TYR A 273 -7.72 18.88 -0.43
CA TYR A 273 -6.54 18.22 -1.00
C TYR A 273 -6.52 16.69 -0.82
N GLY A 274 -7.61 16.08 -0.35
CA GLY A 274 -7.66 14.64 -0.03
C GLY A 274 -7.29 13.70 -1.19
N ASP A 275 -7.59 14.13 -2.42
CA ASP A 275 -7.31 13.38 -3.66
C ASP A 275 -5.98 13.79 -4.34
N ASN A 276 -5.22 14.70 -3.73
CA ASN A 276 -3.89 15.07 -4.20
C ASN A 276 -2.82 14.10 -3.69
N GLY A 277 -1.64 14.20 -4.31
CA GLY A 277 -0.44 13.52 -3.84
C GLY A 277 0.05 14.04 -2.50
N THR A 278 0.71 13.20 -1.71
CA THR A 278 1.25 13.56 -0.39
C THR A 278 2.17 14.79 -0.41
N GLN A 279 2.81 15.08 -1.55
CA GLN A 279 3.64 16.27 -1.71
C GLN A 279 2.86 17.60 -1.62
N ALA A 280 1.53 17.57 -1.74
CA ALA A 280 0.68 18.76 -1.58
C ALA A 280 0.76 19.35 -0.16
N LEU A 281 1.31 18.65 0.83
CA LEU A 281 1.56 19.18 2.19
C LEU A 281 2.30 20.54 2.19
N ILE A 282 3.10 20.84 1.17
CA ILE A 282 3.76 22.15 1.01
C ILE A 282 2.76 23.31 1.01
N GLU A 283 1.52 23.12 0.54
CA GLU A 283 0.47 24.13 0.48
C GLU A 283 0.15 24.72 1.86
N TYR A 284 0.16 23.88 2.92
CA TYR A 284 -0.01 24.36 4.29
C TYR A 284 1.07 25.37 4.71
N TYR A 285 2.29 25.20 4.22
CA TYR A 285 3.41 26.08 4.57
C TYR A 285 3.51 27.31 3.66
N LEU A 286 3.01 27.25 2.43
CA LEU A 286 2.99 28.38 1.50
C LEU A 286 1.85 29.36 1.80
N HIS A 287 0.75 28.85 2.35
CA HIS A 287 -0.48 29.59 2.60
C HIS A 287 -0.86 29.59 4.08
N GLN A 288 0.05 29.98 4.98
CA GLN A 288 -0.18 30.03 6.44
C GLN A 288 -1.29 31.01 6.91
N ASP A 289 -2.18 31.46 6.01
CA ASP A 289 -3.39 32.23 6.29
C ASP A 289 -4.66 31.35 6.40
N VAL A 290 -4.53 30.04 6.62
CA VAL A 290 -5.64 29.10 6.87
C VAL A 290 -5.81 28.81 8.35
#